data_AF-A0A376F7H1-F1
#
_entry.id   AF-A0A376F7H1-F1
#
_cell.length_a   1.000
_cell.length_b   1.000
_cell.length_c   1.000
_cell.angle_alpha   90.00
_cell.angle_beta   90.00
_cell.angle_gamma   90.00
#
_symmetry.space_group_name_H-M   'P 1'
#
loop_
_entity.id
_entity.type
_entity.pdbx_description
1 polymer ?
#
loop_
_entity_poly.entity_id
_entity_poly.type
_entity_poly.pdbx_seq_one_letter_code
_entity_poly.pdbx_strand_id
1 'polypeptide(L)'
;MATVMIPLMGLLSDKIGRQRMYAASVIILGLFIVPWFMLLNTGTTWGIVLATVIAFGVLWAPVTAVLGTLCSEIFSANVRYTGITLGYQLGAALAGGTAPLIATGLLAKYDGDWVPVAWYLAVTVAISLIAIFCASRVKRASLLQAQPEHL
;
A
#
# COMPACT_ATOMS: atom_id res chain seq x y z
N MET A 1 -9.78 16.15 1.69
CA MET A 1 -10.52 14.89 1.92
C MET A 1 -9.69 13.86 2.66
N ALA A 2 -8.54 13.41 2.13
CA ALA A 2 -7.67 12.43 2.81
C ALA A 2 -7.28 12.83 4.25
N THR A 3 -6.96 14.09 4.51
CA THR A 3 -6.60 14.60 5.86
C THR A 3 -7.66 14.34 6.93
N VAL A 4 -8.95 14.28 6.56
CA VAL A 4 -10.06 14.00 7.49
C VAL A 4 -10.35 12.50 7.57
N MET A 5 -10.18 11.77 6.46
CA MET A 5 -10.36 10.31 6.45
C MET A 5 -9.24 9.56 7.18
N ILE A 6 -8.01 10.07 7.19
CA ILE A 6 -6.87 9.44 7.86
C ILE A 6 -7.13 9.18 9.35
N PRO A 7 -7.54 10.16 10.19
CA PRO A 7 -7.81 9.89 11.60
C PRO A 7 -8.99 8.94 11.81
N LEU A 8 -10.05 9.03 10.98
CA LEU A 8 -11.20 8.12 11.05
C LEU A 8 -10.79 6.67 10.75
N MET A 9 -9.98 6.47 9.70
CA MET A 9 -9.47 5.14 9.35
C MET A 9 -8.44 4.63 10.36
N GLY A 10 -7.67 5.53 10.97
CA GLY A 10 -6.80 5.21 12.11
C GLY A 10 -7.57 4.65 13.30
N LEU A 11 -8.65 5.32 13.72
CA LEU A 11 -9.51 4.85 14.81
C LEU A 11 -10.19 3.51 14.49
N LEU A 12 -10.62 3.31 13.24
CA LEU A 12 -11.23 2.07 12.80
C LEU A 12 -10.21 0.92 12.76
N SER A 13 -8.96 1.23 12.40
CA SER A 13 -7.84 0.29 12.37
C SER A 13 -7.50 -0.28 13.74
N ASP A 14 -7.65 0.52 14.80
CA ASP A 14 -7.41 0.07 16.17
C ASP A 14 -8.42 -1.01 16.63
N LYS A 15 -9.64 -1.03 16.07
CA LYS A 15 -10.65 -2.07 16.35
C LYS A 15 -10.52 -3.31 15.47
N ILE A 16 -10.26 -3.13 14.17
CA ILE A 16 -10.23 -4.22 13.18
C ILE A 16 -8.87 -4.95 13.17
N GLY A 17 -7.83 -4.28 13.68
CA GLY A 17 -6.46 -4.72 13.64
C GLY A 17 -5.74 -4.12 12.44
N ARG A 18 -4.63 -3.44 12.74
CA ARG A 18 -3.84 -2.64 11.77
C ARG A 18 -3.40 -3.44 10.56
N GLN A 19 -2.97 -4.68 10.78
CA GLN A 19 -2.49 -5.53 9.68
C GLN A 19 -3.60 -5.94 8.72
N ARG A 20 -4.79 -6.26 9.26
CA ARG A 20 -5.96 -6.64 8.47
C ARG A 20 -6.47 -5.44 7.69
N MET A 21 -6.51 -4.27 8.31
CA MET A 21 -6.90 -3.02 7.66
C MET A 21 -5.97 -2.68 6.48
N TYR A 22 -4.65 -2.80 6.65
CA TYR A 22 -3.70 -2.56 5.57
C TYR A 22 -3.86 -3.55 4.43
N ALA A 23 -3.94 -4.85 4.72
CA ALA A 23 -4.15 -5.87 3.70
C ALA A 23 -5.46 -5.67 2.92
N ALA A 24 -6.56 -5.37 3.63
CA ALA A 24 -7.85 -5.06 2.99
C ALA A 24 -7.74 -3.82 2.09
N SER A 25 -7.07 -2.77 2.55
CA SER A 25 -6.88 -1.54 1.77
C SER A 25 -6.08 -1.78 0.49
N VAL A 26 -5.01 -2.57 0.58
CA VAL A 26 -4.17 -2.94 -0.58
C VAL A 26 -4.94 -3.81 -1.57
N ILE A 27 -5.79 -4.74 -1.09
CA ILE A 27 -6.66 -5.55 -1.95
C ILE A 27 -7.68 -4.67 -2.67
N ILE A 28 -8.35 -3.77 -1.96
CA ILE A 28 -9.36 -2.88 -2.54
C ILE A 28 -8.70 -1.96 -3.59
N LEU A 29 -7.51 -1.42 -3.31
CA LEU A 29 -6.73 -0.66 -4.28
C LEU A 29 -6.38 -1.51 -5.51
N GLY A 30 -5.95 -2.75 -5.32
CA GLY A 30 -5.64 -3.68 -6.41
C GLY A 30 -6.86 -3.95 -7.31
N LEU A 31 -8.02 -4.19 -6.71
CA LEU A 31 -9.28 -4.35 -7.43
C LEU A 31 -9.70 -3.07 -8.17
N PHE A 32 -9.34 -1.89 -7.64
CA PHE A 32 -9.66 -0.60 -8.23
C PHE A 32 -8.73 -0.21 -9.40
N ILE A 33 -7.63 -0.92 -9.63
CA ILE A 33 -6.72 -0.65 -10.77
C ILE A 33 -7.48 -0.65 -12.10
N VAL A 34 -8.32 -1.66 -12.35
CA VAL A 34 -9.07 -1.79 -13.60
C VAL A 34 -10.14 -0.70 -13.75
N PRO A 35 -11.03 -0.46 -12.76
CA PRO A 35 -11.95 0.68 -12.78
C PRO A 35 -11.27 2.03 -12.98
N TRP A 36 -10.08 2.22 -12.39
CA TRP A 36 -9.32 3.45 -12.52
C TRP A 36 -8.89 3.69 -13.98
N PHE A 37 -8.30 2.69 -14.64
CA PHE A 37 -7.94 2.80 -16.05
C PHE A 37 -9.17 2.94 -16.97
N MET A 38 -10.27 2.25 -16.66
CA MET A 38 -11.53 2.43 -17.40
C MET A 38 -12.06 3.87 -17.32
N LEU A 39 -12.02 4.48 -16.13
CA LEU A 39 -12.40 5.88 -15.94
C LEU A 39 -11.46 6.83 -16.69
N LEU A 40 -10.16 6.58 -16.68
CA LEU A 40 -9.20 7.37 -17.44
C LEU A 40 -9.41 7.25 -18.95
N ASN A 41 -9.73 6.05 -19.44
CA ASN A 41 -9.94 5.79 -20.86
C ASN A 41 -11.20 6.50 -21.41
N THR A 42 -12.11 6.96 -20.55
CA THR A 42 -13.23 7.81 -21.01
C THR A 42 -12.75 9.14 -21.60
N GLY A 43 -11.53 9.58 -21.29
CA GLY A 43 -10.97 10.84 -21.79
C GLY A 43 -11.69 12.11 -21.31
N THR A 44 -12.69 11.97 -20.42
CA THR A 44 -13.46 13.10 -19.89
C THR A 44 -12.79 13.68 -18.65
N THR A 45 -12.82 15.00 -18.51
CA THR A 45 -12.33 15.68 -17.29
C THR A 45 -13.00 15.13 -16.04
N TRP A 46 -14.30 14.84 -16.12
CA TRP A 46 -15.05 14.26 -15.01
C TRP A 46 -14.57 12.86 -14.62
N GLY A 47 -14.33 11.97 -15.58
CA GLY A 47 -13.83 10.62 -15.34
C GLY A 47 -12.46 10.63 -14.66
N ILE A 48 -11.55 11.50 -15.12
CA ILE A 48 -10.21 11.65 -14.55
C ILE A 48 -10.26 12.20 -13.11
N VAL A 49 -11.08 13.22 -12.87
CA VAL A 49 -11.27 13.78 -11.52
C VAL A 49 -11.84 12.74 -10.58
N LEU A 50 -12.88 12.02 -10.99
CA LEU A 50 -13.52 10.98 -10.17
C LEU A 50 -12.54 9.85 -9.83
N ALA A 51 -11.78 9.37 -10.82
CA ALA A 51 -10.75 8.34 -10.62
C ALA A 51 -9.69 8.77 -9.60
N THR A 52 -9.21 10.02 -9.72
CA THR A 52 -8.19 10.58 -8.84
C THR A 52 -8.70 10.78 -7.41
N VAL A 53 -9.92 11.31 -7.27
CA VAL A 53 -10.56 11.53 -5.96
C VAL A 53 -10.81 10.22 -5.23
N ILE A 54 -11.29 9.18 -5.92
CA ILE A 54 -11.52 7.88 -5.29
C ILE A 54 -10.19 7.23 -4.90
N ALA A 55 -9.22 7.17 -5.83
CA ALA A 55 -7.94 6.52 -5.59
C ALA A 55 -7.15 7.20 -4.46
N PHE A 56 -6.87 8.50 -4.59
CA PHE A 56 -6.01 9.24 -3.65
C PHE A 56 -6.76 9.83 -2.46
N GLY A 57 -8.05 10.13 -2.62
CA GLY A 57 -8.86 10.73 -1.55
C GLY A 57 -9.40 9.70 -0.57
N VAL A 58 -9.88 8.55 -1.07
CA VAL A 58 -10.59 7.56 -0.27
C VAL A 58 -9.75 6.31 -0.05
N LEU A 59 -9.29 5.66 -1.12
CA LEU A 59 -8.62 4.36 -1.02
C LEU A 59 -7.19 4.46 -0.47
N TRP A 60 -6.51 5.58 -0.70
CA TRP A 60 -5.18 5.85 -0.16
C TRP A 60 -5.17 6.24 1.32
N ALA A 61 -6.28 6.77 1.84
CA ALA A 61 -6.38 7.24 3.22
C ALA A 61 -6.13 6.12 4.27
N PRO A 62 -6.76 4.93 4.20
CA PRO A 62 -6.49 3.87 5.17
C PRO A 62 -5.09 3.28 5.04
N VAL A 63 -4.49 3.27 3.84
CA VAL A 63 -3.09 2.83 3.66
C VAL A 63 -2.15 3.74 4.45
N THR A 64 -2.27 5.05 4.26
CA THR A 64 -1.41 6.03 4.92
C THR A 64 -1.66 6.12 6.42
N ALA A 65 -2.91 6.00 6.87
CA ALA A 65 -3.28 6.01 8.29
C ALA A 65 -2.64 4.88 9.09
N VAL A 66 -2.44 3.71 8.46
CA VAL A 66 -2.04 2.50 9.17
C VAL A 66 -0.58 2.12 8.92
N LEU A 67 0.01 2.58 7.80
CA LEU A 67 1.38 2.24 7.42
C LEU A 67 2.42 2.64 8.48
N GLY A 68 2.39 3.89 8.96
CA GLY A 68 3.35 4.37 9.96
C GLY A 68 3.28 3.56 11.25
N THR A 69 2.07 3.25 11.69
CA THR A 69 1.83 2.52 12.93
C THR A 69 2.20 1.05 12.81
N LEU A 70 1.89 0.40 11.68
CA LEU A 70 2.35 -0.96 11.39
C LEU A 70 3.86 -1.07 11.39
N CYS A 71 4.53 -0.15 10.70
CA CYS A 71 6.00 -0.08 10.67
C CYS A 71 6.56 0.01 12.10
N SER A 72 5.98 0.86 12.96
CA SER A 72 6.40 0.95 14.36
C SER A 72 6.18 -0.35 15.14
N GLU A 73 5.13 -1.11 14.88
CA GLU A 73 4.89 -2.37 15.58
C GLU A 73 5.82 -3.50 15.15
N ILE A 74 6.30 -3.48 13.90
CA ILE A 74 7.16 -4.54 13.34
C ILE A 74 8.60 -4.39 13.84
N PHE A 75 9.08 -3.16 14.00
CA PHE A 75 10.46 -2.90 14.45
C PHE A 75 10.56 -2.66 15.96
N SER A 76 11.57 -3.28 16.59
CA SER A 76 11.89 -3.06 18.00
C SER A 76 12.40 -1.62 18.21
N ALA A 77 12.17 -1.06 19.40
CA ALA A 77 12.42 0.35 19.70
C ALA A 77 13.84 0.82 19.33
N ASN A 78 14.84 -0.04 19.55
CA ASN A 78 16.26 0.27 19.32
C ASN A 78 16.64 0.44 17.84
N VAL A 79 15.87 -0.14 16.90
CA VAL A 79 16.17 -0.09 15.45
C VAL A 79 15.00 0.45 14.64
N ARG A 80 13.93 0.92 15.29
CA ARG A 80 12.70 1.36 14.63
C ARG A 80 12.93 2.53 13.69
N TYR A 81 13.58 3.59 14.19
CA TYR A 81 13.77 4.79 13.38
C TYR A 81 14.64 4.53 12.15
N THR A 82 15.75 3.82 12.34
CA THR A 82 16.68 3.47 11.26
C THR A 82 16.06 2.47 10.29
N GLY A 83 15.41 1.42 10.77
CA GLY A 83 14.75 0.43 9.92
C GLY A 83 13.63 1.01 9.05
N ILE A 84 12.75 1.83 9.64
CA ILE A 84 11.66 2.49 8.89
C ILE A 84 12.23 3.45 7.84
N THR A 85 13.19 4.30 8.23
CA THR A 85 13.78 5.27 7.31
C THR A 85 14.55 4.59 6.19
N LEU A 86 15.34 3.55 6.49
CA LEU A 86 16.06 2.80 5.46
C LEU A 86 15.10 2.14 4.46
N GLY A 87 14.03 1.52 4.94
CA GLY A 87 12.99 0.93 4.08
C GLY A 87 12.33 1.98 3.19
N TYR A 88 11.99 3.15 3.76
CA TYR A 88 11.40 4.26 3.00
C TYR A 88 12.36 4.79 1.93
N GLN A 89 13.63 5.03 2.27
CA GLN A 89 14.61 5.59 1.34
C GLN A 89 14.96 4.61 0.23
N LEU A 90 15.11 3.31 0.53
CA LEU A 90 15.33 2.28 -0.48
C LEU A 90 14.10 2.15 -1.40
N GLY A 91 12.90 2.14 -0.83
CA GLY A 91 11.66 2.13 -1.59
C GLY A 91 11.53 3.34 -2.50
N ALA A 92 11.82 4.54 -1.99
CA ALA A 92 11.79 5.78 -2.76
C ALA A 92 12.86 5.82 -3.85
N ALA A 93 14.08 5.36 -3.57
CA ALA A 93 15.17 5.30 -4.55
C ALA A 93 14.86 4.34 -5.70
N LEU A 94 14.29 3.17 -5.38
CA LEU A 94 13.91 2.19 -6.39
C LEU A 94 12.63 2.62 -7.11
N ALA A 95 11.52 2.78 -6.41
CA ALA A 95 10.21 2.97 -7.02
C ALA A 95 9.89 4.43 -7.42
N GLY A 96 10.53 5.42 -6.79
CA GLY A 96 10.17 6.83 -6.98
C GLY A 96 10.32 7.33 -8.41
N GLY A 97 11.40 6.93 -9.09
CA GLY A 97 11.62 7.25 -10.51
C GLY A 97 11.36 6.08 -11.46
N THR A 98 11.64 4.84 -11.05
CA THR A 98 11.53 3.70 -11.98
C THR A 98 10.09 3.31 -12.27
N ALA A 99 9.16 3.45 -11.32
CA ALA A 99 7.77 3.10 -11.52
C ALA A 99 7.11 3.90 -12.67
N PRO A 100 7.21 5.24 -12.74
CA PRO A 100 6.68 5.99 -13.88
C PRO A 100 7.43 5.69 -15.19
N LEU A 101 8.74 5.43 -15.15
CA LEU A 101 9.52 5.05 -16.34
C LEU A 101 9.08 3.69 -16.90
N ILE A 102 8.88 2.70 -16.05
CA ILE A 102 8.38 1.37 -16.42
C ILE A 102 6.96 1.49 -16.98
N ALA A 103 6.08 2.23 -16.31
CA ALA A 103 4.71 2.44 -16.76
C ALA A 103 4.65 3.12 -18.14
N THR A 104 5.46 4.18 -18.33
CA THR A 104 5.54 4.90 -19.61
C THR A 104 6.14 4.01 -20.70
N GLY A 105 7.18 3.23 -20.39
CA GLY A 105 7.80 2.30 -21.33
C GLY A 105 6.87 1.14 -21.73
N LEU A 106 6.06 0.65 -20.79
CA LEU A 106 5.00 -0.33 -21.08
C LEU A 106 3.94 0.28 -21.99
N LEU A 107 3.43 1.47 -21.69
CA LEU A 107 2.49 2.17 -22.58
C LEU A 107 3.07 2.34 -23.99
N ALA A 108 4.31 2.81 -24.10
CA ALA A 108 4.96 3.04 -25.40
C ALA A 108 5.18 1.75 -26.20
N LYS A 109 5.40 0.61 -25.53
CA LYS A 109 5.63 -0.69 -26.19
C LYS A 109 4.34 -1.36 -26.68
N TYR A 110 3.21 -1.07 -26.04
CA TYR A 110 1.92 -1.69 -26.33
C TYR A 110 0.91 -0.69 -26.91
N ASP A 111 1.38 0.29 -27.69
CA ASP A 111 0.56 1.27 -28.42
C ASP A 111 -0.47 2.02 -27.55
N GLY A 112 -0.11 2.29 -26.29
CA GLY A 112 -0.97 2.97 -25.32
C GLY A 112 -1.95 2.06 -24.57
N ASP A 113 -1.90 0.74 -24.75
CA ASP A 113 -2.68 -0.20 -23.95
C ASP A 113 -2.27 -0.13 -22.48
N TRP A 114 -3.26 -0.02 -21.60
CA TRP A 114 -3.10 0.10 -20.16
C TRP A 114 -3.03 -1.26 -19.46
N VAL A 115 -3.43 -2.35 -20.13
CA VAL A 115 -3.42 -3.71 -19.55
C VAL A 115 -2.04 -4.14 -19.02
N PRO A 116 -0.92 -3.90 -19.74
CA PRO A 116 0.42 -4.24 -19.23
C PRO A 116 0.80 -3.46 -17.97
N VAL A 117 0.35 -2.20 -17.85
CA VAL A 117 0.58 -1.39 -16.66
C VAL A 117 -0.30 -1.83 -15.51
N ALA A 118 -1.55 -2.24 -15.77
CA ALA A 118 -2.40 -2.85 -14.77
C ALA A 118 -1.78 -4.13 -14.19
N TRP A 119 -1.15 -4.97 -15.03
CA TRP A 119 -0.40 -6.13 -14.56
C TRP A 119 0.82 -5.75 -13.71
N TYR A 120 1.58 -4.74 -14.11
CA TYR A 120 2.69 -4.22 -13.31
C TYR A 120 2.21 -3.77 -11.92
N LEU A 121 1.11 -3.02 -11.84
CA LEU A 121 0.50 -2.60 -10.58
C LEU A 121 -0.06 -3.79 -9.77
N ALA A 122 -0.62 -4.80 -10.42
CA ALA A 122 -1.08 -6.01 -9.74
C ALA A 122 0.10 -6.77 -9.08
N VAL A 123 1.27 -6.79 -9.72
CA VAL A 123 2.50 -7.36 -9.14
C VAL A 123 2.94 -6.55 -7.91
N THR A 124 2.90 -5.22 -7.94
CA THR A 124 3.28 -4.42 -6.76
C THR A 124 2.30 -4.60 -5.59
N VAL A 125 1.01 -4.76 -5.88
CA VAL A 125 -0.02 -5.16 -4.90
C VAL A 125 0.32 -6.52 -4.29
N ALA A 126 0.67 -7.52 -5.11
CA ALA A 126 1.06 -8.84 -4.61
C ALA A 126 2.32 -8.77 -3.73
N ILE A 127 3.33 -8.01 -4.12
CA ILE A 127 4.55 -7.80 -3.33
C ILE A 127 4.21 -7.18 -1.96
N SER A 128 3.33 -6.16 -1.94
CA SER A 128 2.88 -5.53 -0.68
C SER A 128 2.15 -6.52 0.24
N LEU A 129 1.28 -7.36 -0.32
CA LEU A 129 0.56 -8.39 0.43
C LEU A 129 1.49 -9.48 0.98
N ILE A 130 2.50 -9.89 0.21
CA ILE A 130 3.51 -10.84 0.67
C ILE A 130 4.37 -10.22 1.79
N ALA A 131 4.75 -8.95 1.66
CA ALA A 131 5.53 -8.24 2.66
C ALA A 131 4.79 -8.16 4.00
N ILE A 132 3.50 -7.78 4.00
CA ILE A 132 2.72 -7.71 5.23
C ILE A 132 2.45 -9.09 5.83
N PHE A 133 2.28 -10.12 4.98
CA PHE A 133 2.16 -11.50 5.45
C PHE A 133 3.44 -11.99 6.13
N CYS A 134 4.61 -11.68 5.55
CA CYS A 134 5.91 -12.02 6.16
C CYS A 134 6.09 -11.29 7.50
N ALA A 135 5.81 -9.98 7.54
CA ALA A 135 5.87 -9.19 8.76
C ALA A 135 4.99 -9.76 9.88
N SER A 136 3.81 -10.27 9.54
CA SER A 136 2.90 -10.92 10.49
C SER A 136 3.47 -12.19 11.11
N ARG A 137 4.19 -12.99 10.31
CA ARG A 137 4.84 -14.22 10.79
C ARG A 137 5.99 -13.89 11.73
N VAL A 138 6.79 -12.89 11.40
CA VAL A 138 7.89 -12.43 12.26
C VAL A 138 7.35 -11.94 13.59
N LYS A 139 6.28 -11.11 13.58
CA LYS A 139 5.62 -10.63 14.80
C LYS A 139 5.06 -11.78 15.66
N ARG A 140 4.51 -12.82 15.04
CA ARG A 140 3.99 -13.98 15.77
C ARG A 140 5.10 -14.83 16.38
N ALA A 141 6.21 -15.03 15.67
CA ALA A 141 7.35 -15.80 16.16
C ALA A 141 8.02 -15.14 17.37
N SER A 142 8.19 -13.81 17.36
CA SER A 142 8.77 -13.09 18.49
C SER A 142 7.89 -13.13 19.74
N LEU A 143 6.56 -13.08 19.59
CA LEU A 143 5.62 -13.20 20.71
C LEU A 143 5.68 -14.58 21.37
N LEU A 144 5.83 -15.66 20.58
CA LEU A 144 5.95 -17.02 21.11
C LEU A 144 7.26 -17.23 21.89
N GLN A 145 8.35 -16.59 21.47
CA GLN A 145 9.64 -16.64 22.18
C GLN A 145 9.66 -15.81 23.46
N ALA A 146 8.84 -14.75 23.54
CA ALA A 146 8.75 -13.87 24.70
C ALA A 146 7.86 -14.42 25.83
N GLN A 147 7.20 -15.56 25.64
CA GLN A 147 6.44 -16.24 26.68
C GLN A 147 7.33 -17.35 27.27
N PRO A 148 8.12 -17.08 28.34
CA PRO A 148 8.91 -18.11 28.98
C PRO A 148 7.97 -19.11 29.63
N GLU A 149 8.42 -20.36 29.63
CA GLU A 149 7.77 -21.55 30.17
C GLU A 149 7.51 -21.40 31.68
N HIS A 150 6.43 -20.69 32.04
CA HIS A 150 5.84 -20.76 33.38
C HIS A 150 4.78 -21.87 33.39
N LEU A 151 5.26 -23.12 33.42
CA LEU A 151 4.57 -24.26 34.00
C LEU A 151 5.57 -25.01 34.89
#